data_AF-A0A7D9D7I0-F1
#
_entry.id   AF-A0A7D9D7I0-F1
#
_cell.length_a   1.000
_cell.length_b   1.000
_cell.length_c   1.000
_cell.angle_alpha   90.00
_cell.angle_beta   90.00
_cell.angle_gamma   90.00
#
_symmetry.space_group_name_H-M   'P 1'
#
loop_
_entity.id
_entity.type
_entity.pdbx_description
1 polymer ?
#
loop_
_entity_poly.entity_id
_entity_poly.type
_entity_poly.pdbx_seq_one_letter_code
_entity_poly.pdbx_strand_id
1 'polypeptide(L)'
;MISEISDGIKDTKVKPGIIGEVGTSWPFTDFEKRSLQAAAEAQIQTQTPVMLHPAENSKAPFEVLRLFQEAGGDAKRSVMIMRFQTTSKLSSLLTWVRTWNMTSLVPRFLI
;
A
#
# COMPACT_ATOMS: atom_id res chain seq x y z
N MET A 1 -13.28 -1.35 -8.40
CA MET A 1 -12.67 -0.63 -7.26
C MET A 1 -13.40 0.67 -6.91
N ILE A 2 -13.24 1.79 -7.63
CA ILE A 2 -13.79 3.10 -7.20
C ILE A 2 -15.33 3.11 -7.12
N SER A 3 -16.01 2.56 -8.12
CA SER A 3 -17.48 2.42 -8.11
C SER A 3 -17.95 1.48 -7.00
N GLU A 4 -17.22 0.40 -6.71
CA GLU A 4 -17.56 -0.50 -5.60
C GLU A 4 -17.49 0.21 -4.25
N ILE A 5 -16.51 1.10 -4.08
CA ILE A 5 -16.36 1.94 -2.89
C ILE A 5 -17.48 2.99 -2.80
N SER A 6 -17.83 3.62 -3.92
CA SER A 6 -18.75 4.77 -3.94
C SER A 6 -20.22 4.36 -4.00
N ASP A 7 -20.55 3.30 -4.73
CA ASP A 7 -21.91 2.93 -5.11
C ASP A 7 -22.37 1.61 -4.45
N GLY A 8 -21.42 0.70 -4.21
CA GLY A 8 -21.66 -0.63 -3.65
C GLY A 8 -21.15 -1.74 -4.56
N ILE A 9 -20.96 -2.92 -3.99
CA ILE A 9 -20.42 -4.08 -4.71
C ILE A 9 -21.56 -4.78 -5.48
N LYS A 10 -21.41 -4.90 -6.80
CA LYS A 10 -22.37 -5.55 -7.71
C LYS A 10 -23.79 -4.99 -7.50
N ASP A 11 -24.77 -5.85 -7.28
CA ASP A 11 -26.18 -5.48 -7.08
C ASP A 11 -26.51 -5.12 -5.62
N THR A 12 -25.50 -5.01 -4.76
CA THR A 12 -25.67 -4.69 -3.34
C THR A 12 -25.40 -3.22 -3.05
N LYS A 13 -25.85 -2.74 -1.88
CA LYS A 13 -25.47 -1.43 -1.34
C LYS A 13 -24.30 -1.52 -0.35
N VAL A 14 -23.66 -2.68 -0.24
CA VAL A 14 -22.53 -2.90 0.66
C VAL A 14 -21.28 -2.28 0.05
N LYS A 15 -20.62 -1.41 0.81
CA LYS A 15 -19.42 -0.68 0.38
C LYS A 15 -18.22 -1.14 1.21
N PRO A 16 -17.07 -1.43 0.59
CA PRO A 16 -15.86 -1.79 1.31
C PRO A 16 -15.33 -0.60 2.11
N GLY A 17 -14.85 -0.85 3.33
CA GLY A 17 -14.23 0.17 4.19
C GLY A 17 -12.72 0.35 3.98
N ILE A 18 -12.08 -0.56 3.23
CA ILE A 18 -10.64 -0.57 2.97
C ILE A 18 -10.37 -1.11 1.55
N ILE A 19 -9.34 -0.59 0.88
CA ILE A 19 -8.82 -1.12 -0.39
C ILE A 19 -7.81 -2.20 -0.05
N GLY A 20 -8.07 -3.43 -0.44
CA GLY A 20 -7.10 -4.51 -0.28
C GLY A 20 -7.72 -5.90 -0.29
N GLU A 21 -6.92 -6.93 -0.09
CA GLU A 21 -5.46 -6.86 0.14
C GLU A 21 -4.66 -6.65 -1.17
N VAL A 22 -3.77 -5.66 -1.21
CA VAL A 22 -2.90 -5.42 -2.38
C VAL A 22 -1.60 -6.19 -2.19
N GLY A 23 -1.57 -7.40 -2.73
CA GLY A 23 -0.46 -8.35 -2.60
C GLY A 23 0.65 -8.18 -3.63
N THR A 24 1.87 -8.62 -3.27
CA THR A 24 3.02 -8.72 -4.16
C THR A 24 3.77 -10.03 -3.97
N SER A 25 4.41 -10.52 -5.03
CA SER A 25 5.40 -11.59 -5.05
C SER A 25 6.83 -11.02 -5.06
N TRP A 26 7.87 -11.85 -5.05
CA TRP A 26 9.25 -11.35 -5.18
C TRP A 26 10.04 -12.17 -6.19
N PRO A 27 10.63 -11.54 -7.23
CA PRO A 27 10.58 -10.11 -7.59
C PRO A 27 9.20 -9.66 -8.11
N PHE A 28 8.91 -8.35 -8.05
CA PHE A 28 7.63 -7.79 -8.53
C PHE A 28 7.46 -7.95 -10.04
N THR A 29 6.33 -8.52 -10.43
CA THR A 29 5.84 -8.48 -11.79
C THR A 29 5.39 -7.06 -12.15
N ASP A 30 5.38 -6.72 -13.44
CA ASP A 30 4.88 -5.42 -13.87
C ASP A 30 3.38 -5.24 -13.61
N PHE A 31 2.63 -6.35 -13.53
CA PHE A 31 1.23 -6.33 -13.11
C PHE A 31 1.07 -5.89 -11.65
N GLU A 32 1.87 -6.42 -10.74
CA GLU A 32 1.80 -6.06 -9.31
C GLU A 32 2.20 -4.60 -9.08
N LYS A 33 3.18 -4.08 -9.84
CA LYS A 33 3.53 -2.65 -9.80
C LYS A 33 2.35 -1.78 -10.24
N ARG A 34 1.68 -2.13 -11.35
CA ARG A 34 0.46 -1.43 -11.81
C ARG A 34 -0.69 -1.55 -10.80
N SER A 35 -0.83 -2.71 -10.15
CA SER A 35 -1.83 -2.93 -9.11
C SER A 35 -1.63 -1.99 -7.90
N LEU A 36 -0.37 -1.83 -7.44
CA LEU A 36 -0.01 -0.88 -6.39
C LEU A 36 -0.32 0.58 -6.78
N GLN A 37 0.01 0.95 -8.01
CA GLN A 37 -0.28 2.29 -8.55
C GLN A 37 -1.79 2.56 -8.61
N ALA A 38 -2.57 1.61 -9.14
CA ALA A 38 -4.02 1.72 -9.20
C ALA A 38 -4.64 1.83 -7.79
N ALA A 39 -4.13 1.10 -6.80
CA ALA A 39 -4.58 1.20 -5.41
C ALA A 39 -4.29 2.59 -4.81
N ALA A 40 -3.13 3.18 -5.11
CA ALA A 40 -2.79 4.54 -4.71
C ALA A 40 -3.73 5.57 -5.35
N GLU A 41 -3.97 5.47 -6.66
CA GLU A 41 -4.89 6.35 -7.39
C GLU A 41 -6.32 6.25 -6.84
N ALA A 42 -6.80 5.05 -6.53
CA ALA A 42 -8.10 4.87 -5.92
C ALA A 42 -8.17 5.46 -4.50
N GLN A 43 -7.12 5.30 -3.68
CA GLN A 43 -7.06 5.93 -2.37
C GLN A 43 -7.15 7.44 -2.46
N ILE A 44 -6.49 8.07 -3.44
CA ILE A 44 -6.57 9.53 -3.65
C ILE A 44 -8.01 9.93 -3.94
N GLN A 45 -8.68 9.22 -4.84
CA GLN A 45 -10.02 9.57 -5.29
C GLN A 45 -11.10 9.31 -4.24
N THR A 46 -10.99 8.21 -3.49
CA THR A 46 -12.05 7.78 -2.56
C THR A 46 -11.73 8.07 -1.10
N GLN A 47 -10.51 8.48 -0.79
CA GLN A 47 -10.00 8.66 0.59
C GLN A 47 -10.07 7.37 1.42
N THR A 48 -10.26 6.20 0.78
CA THR A 48 -10.37 4.91 1.45
C THR A 48 -8.98 4.39 1.83
N PRO A 49 -8.76 3.93 3.07
CA PRO A 49 -7.47 3.41 3.46
C PRO A 49 -7.03 2.19 2.62
N VAL A 50 -5.73 1.94 2.50
CA VAL A 50 -5.18 0.82 1.70
C VAL A 50 -4.44 -0.17 2.60
N MET A 51 -4.63 -1.45 2.32
CA MET A 51 -3.95 -2.56 2.97
C MET A 51 -2.96 -3.21 2.01
N LEU A 52 -1.67 -3.08 2.33
CA LEU A 52 -0.55 -3.55 1.50
C LEU A 52 0.03 -4.85 2.07
N HIS A 53 0.23 -5.86 1.21
CA HIS A 53 0.87 -7.12 1.60
C HIS A 53 2.14 -7.35 0.77
N PRO A 54 3.31 -6.91 1.27
CA PRO A 54 4.59 -7.18 0.63
C PRO A 54 4.92 -8.68 0.59
N ALA A 55 5.63 -9.07 -0.46
CA ALA A 55 6.21 -10.40 -0.59
C ALA A 55 7.20 -10.75 0.53
N GLU A 56 7.54 -12.03 0.63
CA GLU A 56 8.48 -12.54 1.62
C GLU A 56 9.94 -12.23 1.25
N ASN A 57 10.31 -10.95 1.35
CA ASN A 57 11.67 -10.46 1.14
C ASN A 57 11.94 -9.24 2.02
N SER A 58 13.14 -9.10 2.56
CA SER A 58 13.51 -7.98 3.43
C SER A 58 13.42 -6.61 2.75
N LYS A 59 13.51 -6.55 1.42
CA LYS A 59 13.39 -5.31 0.63
C LYS A 59 11.95 -5.01 0.18
N ALA A 60 11.08 -6.03 0.12
CA ALA A 60 9.73 -5.87 -0.42
C ALA A 60 8.89 -4.80 0.31
N PRO A 61 8.85 -4.73 1.66
CA PRO A 61 8.11 -3.69 2.38
C PRO A 61 8.50 -2.27 1.99
N PHE A 62 9.80 -2.03 1.78
CA PHE A 62 10.32 -0.71 1.43
C PHE A 62 9.96 -0.35 -0.02
N GLU A 63 10.08 -1.31 -0.93
CA GLU A 63 9.79 -1.09 -2.34
C GLU A 63 8.28 -0.93 -2.61
N VAL A 64 7.43 -1.70 -1.91
CA VAL A 64 5.97 -1.51 -1.95
C VAL A 64 5.61 -0.10 -1.51
N LEU A 65 6.15 0.36 -0.38
CA LEU A 65 5.89 1.70 0.13
C LEU A 65 6.35 2.77 -0.86
N ARG A 66 7.57 2.63 -1.41
CA ARG A 66 8.11 3.56 -2.41
C ARG A 66 7.20 3.69 -3.63
N LEU A 67 6.86 2.56 -4.27
CA LEU A 67 6.01 2.56 -5.47
C LEU A 67 4.61 3.11 -5.19
N PHE A 68 4.04 2.79 -4.04
CA PHE A 68 2.74 3.29 -3.62
C PHE A 68 2.74 4.81 -3.41
N GLN A 69 3.77 5.35 -2.75
CA GLN A 69 3.89 6.79 -2.50
C GLN A 69 4.26 7.58 -3.76
N GLU A 70 5.10 7.03 -4.65
CA GLU A 70 5.40 7.63 -5.95
C GLU A 70 4.14 7.76 -6.82
N ALA A 71 3.18 6.85 -6.68
CA ALA A 71 1.86 6.94 -7.30
C ALA A 71 0.89 7.89 -6.55
N GLY A 72 1.35 8.57 -5.50
CA GLY A 72 0.59 9.54 -4.72
C GLY A 72 -0.19 8.96 -3.53
N GLY A 73 0.00 7.69 -3.20
CA GLY A 73 -0.62 7.05 -2.04
C GLY A 73 -0.16 7.66 -0.70
N ASP A 74 -1.09 7.84 0.23
CA ASP A 74 -0.84 8.36 1.56
C ASP A 74 -0.55 7.23 2.56
N ALA A 75 0.71 7.11 2.96
CA ALA A 75 1.17 6.16 3.96
C ALA A 75 0.49 6.32 5.34
N LYS A 76 -0.02 7.52 5.69
CA LYS A 76 -0.73 7.75 6.96
C LYS A 76 -2.12 7.12 6.97
N ARG A 77 -2.69 6.85 5.79
CA ARG A 77 -3.98 6.17 5.60
C ARG A 77 -3.79 4.76 5.04
N SER A 78 -2.63 4.16 5.25
CA SER A 78 -2.36 2.80 4.79
C SER A 78 -1.85 1.93 5.93
N VAL A 79 -2.13 0.65 5.84
CA VAL A 79 -1.62 -0.37 6.75
C VAL A 79 -0.81 -1.39 5.95
N MET A 80 0.31 -1.82 6.50
CA MET A 80 1.13 -2.88 5.91
C MET A 80 0.97 -4.16 6.72
N ILE A 81 0.49 -5.21 6.07
CA ILE A 81 0.47 -6.55 6.63
C ILE A 81 1.85 -7.14 6.43
N MET A 82 2.56 -7.38 7.53
CA MET A 82 3.83 -8.08 7.51
C MET A 82 3.60 -9.54 7.84
N ARG A 83 4.03 -10.47 6.98
CA ARG A 83 4.22 -11.85 7.43
C ARG A 83 5.41 -11.88 8.40
N PHE A 84 5.12 -12.19 9.66
CA PHE A 84 6.13 -12.27 10.71
C PHE A 84 7.09 -13.43 10.40
N GLN A 85 8.33 -13.13 10.04
CA GLN A 85 9.39 -14.13 9.98
C GLN A 85 9.96 -14.30 11.38
N THR A 86 10.10 -15.55 11.84
CA THR A 86 10.71 -15.92 13.14
C THR A 86 12.12 -15.33 13.33
N THR A 87 12.78 -14.89 12.25
CA THR A 87 14.14 -14.32 12.22
C THR A 87 14.18 -12.79 12.06
N SER A 88 13.04 -12.11 12.00
CA SER A 88 13.01 -10.66 11.83
C SER A 88 13.57 -9.93 13.07
N LYS A 89 14.78 -9.38 12.93
CA LYS A 89 15.41 -8.58 14.00
C LYS A 89 14.59 -7.32 14.26
N LEU A 90 14.39 -6.99 15.54
CA LEU A 90 13.73 -5.75 15.99
C LEU A 90 14.32 -4.50 15.32
N SER A 91 15.63 -4.48 15.05
CA SER A 91 16.29 -3.40 14.33
C SER A 91 15.70 -3.13 12.94
N SER A 92 15.34 -4.18 12.20
CA SER A 92 14.77 -4.06 10.85
C SER A 92 13.36 -3.49 10.91
N LEU A 93 12.57 -3.89 11.92
CA LEU A 93 11.25 -3.32 12.16
C LEU A 93 11.34 -1.83 12.53
N LEU A 94 12.27 -1.47 13.42
CA LEU A 94 12.50 -0.07 13.79
C LEU A 94 12.93 0.78 12.60
N THR A 95 13.82 0.27 11.75
CA THR A 95 14.19 0.95 10.49
C THR A 95 12.98 1.11 9.58
N TRP A 96 12.15 0.07 9.43
CA TRP A 96 10.93 0.13 8.62
C TRP A 96 9.93 1.19 9.14
N VAL A 97 9.64 1.20 10.44
CA VAL A 97 8.75 2.21 11.06
C VAL A 97 9.30 3.62 10.86
N ARG A 98 10.62 3.81 11.00
CA ARG A 98 11.26 5.11 10.75
C ARG A 98 11.11 5.54 9.29
N THR A 99 11.38 4.65 8.34
CA THR A 99 11.20 4.96 6.91
C THR A 99 9.74 5.32 6.61
N TRP A 100 8.78 4.55 7.14
CA TRP A 100 7.35 4.82 6.98
C TRP A 100 6.95 6.20 7.48
N ASN A 101 7.47 6.62 8.63
CA ASN A 101 7.17 7.92 9.21
C ASN A 101 7.87 9.07 8.47
N MET A 102 9.11 8.84 7.98
CA MET A 102 9.90 9.84 7.27
C MET A 102 9.43 10.10 5.83
N THR A 103 8.97 9.07 5.10
CA THR A 103 8.47 9.27 3.74
C THR A 103 7.09 9.92 3.70
N SER A 104 6.41 10.06 4.84
CA SER A 104 5.21 10.90 4.95
C SER A 104 5.49 12.41 4.81
N LEU A 105 6.77 12.78 4.65
CA LEU A 105 7.27 14.15 4.42
C LEU A 105 7.82 14.36 3.00
N VAL A 106 7.64 13.42 2.05
CA VAL A 106 8.07 13.65 0.67
C VAL A 106 7.28 14.85 0.13
N PRO A 107 7.93 15.97 -0.23
CA PRO A 107 7.22 17.12 -0.79
C PRO A 107 6.52 16.66 -2.07
N ARG A 108 5.25 17.07 -2.26
CA ARG A 108 4.62 17.06 -3.59
C ARG A 108 5.58 17.78 -4.54
N PHE A 109 6.36 17.02 -5.31
CA PHE A 109 7.04 17.59 -6.45
C PHE A 109 5.95 17.88 -7.48
N LEU A 110 5.63 19.17 -7.59
CA LEU A 110 4.93 19.75 -8.72
C LEU A 110 5.65 19.33 -10.00
N ILE A 111 4.98 18.51 -10.80
CA ILE A 111 5.10 18.48 -12.26
C ILE A 111 3.68 18.41 -12.78
#